data_AF-A0A968H296-F1
#
_entry.id   AF-A0A968H296-F1
#
_cell.length_a   1.000
_cell.length_b   1.000
_cell.length_c   1.000
_cell.angle_alpha   90.00
_cell.angle_beta   90.00
_cell.angle_gamma   90.00
#
_symmetry.space_group_name_H-M   'P 1'
#
loop_
_entity.id
_entity.type
_entity.pdbx_description
1 polymer ?
#
loop_
_entity_poly.entity_id
_entity_poly.type
_entity_poly.pdbx_seq_one_letter_code
_entity_poly.pdbx_strand_id
1 'polypeptide(L)'
;MADIRITSIAVPLDRPPLANLAMQLVRKAAALGLLPDKPIRQLDLPLVKSIAREASEHGVGQDASAGLLARRISPGRLEGLIGQLDQSLEGSSIPDREAAALLGVFGRDGLADLLGTSQVSLGRYVSGSRAWPDDVAARLHWLALVVGDLHGGYNDFGVRRWFERPRPQLRGRTPRQFLGARWDPDSHAAARVRELAGALAGPGGAT
;
A
#
# COMPACT_ATOMS: atom_id res chain seq x y z
N MET A 1 -7.07 9.03 2.55
CA MET A 1 -5.91 8.61 1.73
C MET A 1 -5.79 9.55 0.52
N ALA A 2 -4.63 9.65 -0.13
CA ALA A 2 -4.45 10.54 -1.29
C ALA A 2 -5.43 10.22 -2.44
N ASP A 3 -6.04 11.24 -3.06
CA ASP A 3 -6.93 11.09 -4.22
C ASP A 3 -6.08 10.90 -5.49
N ILE A 4 -6.01 9.65 -5.98
CA ILE A 4 -5.26 9.28 -7.18
C ILE A 4 -6.22 9.16 -8.36
N ARG A 5 -6.09 10.07 -9.33
CA ARG A 5 -6.84 10.05 -10.60
C ARG A 5 -5.91 10.46 -11.73
N ILE A 6 -5.09 9.52 -12.18
CA ILE A 6 -4.11 9.77 -13.24
C ILE A 6 -4.85 10.04 -14.56
N THR A 7 -4.74 11.28 -15.05
CA THR A 7 -5.29 11.74 -16.34
C THR A 7 -4.22 11.83 -17.43
N SER A 8 -2.94 11.82 -17.04
CA SER A 8 -1.80 11.90 -17.97
C SER A 8 -0.60 11.10 -17.45
N ILE A 9 0.16 10.53 -18.36
CA ILE A 9 1.43 9.85 -18.08
C ILE A 9 2.53 10.55 -18.89
N ALA A 10 3.58 11.00 -18.21
CA ALA A 10 4.66 11.74 -18.82
C ALA A 10 5.83 10.83 -19.23
N VAL A 11 6.53 11.20 -20.31
CA VAL A 11 7.80 10.55 -20.70
C VAL A 11 8.79 10.63 -19.53
N PRO A 12 9.54 9.54 -19.22
CA PRO A 12 9.60 8.27 -19.94
C PRO A 12 8.63 7.18 -19.44
N LEU A 13 7.71 7.49 -18.51
CA LEU A 13 6.82 6.52 -17.86
C LEU A 13 5.64 6.09 -18.76
N ASP A 14 5.48 6.68 -19.93
CA ASP A 14 4.43 6.40 -20.92
C ASP A 14 4.59 5.04 -21.62
N ARG A 15 5.74 4.37 -21.46
CA ARG A 15 5.97 3.02 -21.97
C ARG A 15 5.17 1.99 -21.17
N PRO A 16 4.40 1.07 -21.80
CA PRO A 16 3.44 0.24 -21.07
C PRO A 16 3.99 -0.57 -19.88
N PRO A 17 5.13 -1.27 -19.98
CA PRO A 17 5.69 -2.01 -18.82
C PRO A 17 6.05 -1.08 -17.66
N LEU A 18 6.63 0.08 -17.98
CA LEU A 18 7.07 1.07 -17.01
C LEU A 18 5.89 1.84 -16.40
N ALA A 19 4.86 2.12 -17.19
CA ALA A 19 3.61 2.73 -16.74
C ALA A 19 2.93 1.85 -15.68
N ASN A 20 2.80 0.55 -15.96
CA ASN A 20 2.19 -0.41 -15.04
C ASN A 20 2.96 -0.51 -13.73
N LEU A 21 4.29 -0.62 -13.82
CA LEU A 21 5.17 -0.69 -12.66
C LEU A 21 5.10 0.59 -11.81
N ALA A 22 5.13 1.76 -12.46
CA ALA A 22 5.02 3.04 -11.76
C ALA A 22 3.62 3.26 -11.14
N MET A 23 2.56 2.82 -11.81
CA MET A 23 1.20 2.83 -11.24
C MET A 23 1.09 1.93 -10.00
N GLN A 24 1.68 0.74 -10.05
CA GLN A 24 1.72 -0.17 -8.91
C GLN A 24 2.46 0.46 -7.73
N LEU A 25 3.65 1.04 -7.98
CA LEU A 25 4.41 1.78 -6.98
C LEU A 25 3.59 2.92 -6.36
N VAL A 26 2.90 3.73 -7.17
CA VAL A 26 2.08 4.86 -6.69
C VAL A 26 0.94 4.37 -5.78
N ARG A 27 0.24 3.30 -6.17
CA ARG A 27 -0.84 2.73 -5.33
C ARG A 27 -0.33 2.19 -4.01
N LYS A 28 0.79 1.45 -4.04
CA LYS A 28 1.47 0.94 -2.84
C LYS A 28 1.89 2.10 -1.93
N ALA A 29 2.59 3.09 -2.49
CA ALA A 29 3.01 4.29 -1.76
C ALA A 29 1.84 5.07 -1.13
N ALA A 30 0.67 5.11 -1.79
CA ALA A 30 -0.52 5.75 -1.24
C ALA A 30 -1.01 5.07 0.04
N ALA A 31 -1.10 3.74 0.01
CA ALA A 31 -1.56 2.96 1.14
C ALA A 31 -0.54 2.91 2.29
N LEU A 32 0.76 3.03 1.96
CA LEU A 32 1.84 3.18 2.94
C LEU A 32 1.98 4.62 3.49
N GLY A 33 1.19 5.58 3.01
CA GLY A 33 1.24 6.96 3.50
C GLY A 33 2.46 7.77 3.04
N LEU A 34 3.05 7.40 1.90
CA LEU A 34 4.25 8.03 1.31
C LEU A 34 3.92 9.02 0.18
N LEU A 35 2.64 9.22 -0.13
CA LEU A 35 2.21 10.23 -1.10
C LEU A 35 1.92 11.57 -0.41
N PRO A 36 2.14 12.69 -1.11
CA PRO A 36 1.79 14.00 -0.58
C PRO A 36 0.27 14.13 -0.44
N ASP A 37 -0.17 14.96 0.51
CA ASP A 37 -1.59 15.23 0.76
C ASP A 37 -2.18 16.21 -0.28
N LYS A 38 -2.16 15.78 -1.54
CA LYS A 38 -2.74 16.52 -2.68
C LYS A 38 -3.23 15.54 -3.75
N PRO A 39 -4.21 15.95 -4.57
CA PRO A 39 -4.67 15.12 -5.68
C PRO A 39 -3.53 14.82 -6.66
N ILE A 40 -3.38 13.54 -6.99
CA ILE A 40 -2.37 13.07 -7.95
C ILE A 40 -3.05 12.82 -9.29
N ARG A 41 -2.76 13.71 -10.26
CA ARG A 41 -3.37 13.68 -11.59
C ARG A 41 -2.42 13.27 -12.72
N GLN A 42 -1.13 13.25 -12.43
CA GLN A 42 -0.10 12.96 -13.42
C GLN A 42 0.86 11.92 -12.87
N LEU A 43 1.17 10.92 -13.70
CA LEU A 43 2.23 9.96 -13.44
C LEU A 43 3.50 10.44 -14.12
N ASP A 44 4.45 10.95 -13.32
CA ASP A 44 5.70 11.51 -13.80
C ASP A 44 6.90 11.16 -12.89
N LEU A 45 8.11 11.47 -13.37
CA LEU A 45 9.33 11.26 -12.59
C LEU A 45 9.39 12.06 -11.29
N PRO A 46 8.95 13.34 -11.23
CA PRO A 46 8.83 14.05 -9.96
C PRO A 46 8.05 13.30 -8.89
N LEU A 47 6.90 12.68 -9.24
CA LEU A 47 6.11 11.86 -8.32
C LEU A 47 6.88 10.60 -7.87
N VAL A 48 7.50 9.87 -8.80
CA VAL A 48 8.32 8.69 -8.45
C VAL A 48 9.48 9.08 -7.53
N LYS A 49 10.13 10.22 -7.80
CA LYS A 49 11.22 10.75 -6.97
C LYS A 49 10.74 11.22 -5.61
N SER A 50 9.52 11.75 -5.48
CA SER A 50 8.98 12.11 -4.16
C SER A 50 8.72 10.85 -3.32
N ILE A 51 8.19 9.78 -3.91
CA ILE A 51 8.02 8.48 -3.23
C ILE A 51 9.39 7.95 -2.77
N ALA A 52 10.39 7.97 -3.65
CA ALA A 52 11.75 7.52 -3.32
C ALA A 52 12.37 8.33 -2.17
N ARG A 53 12.14 9.65 -2.16
CA ARG A 53 12.60 10.54 -1.08
C ARG A 53 11.95 10.18 0.26
N GLU A 54 10.62 10.11 0.30
CA GLU A 54 9.89 9.77 1.53
C GLU A 54 10.29 8.36 2.03
N ALA A 55 10.42 7.38 1.14
CA ALA A 55 10.88 6.03 1.50
C ALA A 55 12.28 6.07 2.12
N SER A 56 13.21 6.82 1.51
CA SER A 56 14.59 6.95 2.01
C SER A 56 14.65 7.65 3.37
N GLU A 57 13.84 8.70 3.59
CA GLU A 57 13.72 9.37 4.89
C GLU A 57 13.25 8.42 6.00
N HIS A 58 12.50 7.38 5.65
CA HIS A 58 12.04 6.33 6.56
C HIS A 58 12.92 5.07 6.58
N GLY A 59 14.13 5.13 6.00
CA GLY A 59 15.06 3.99 6.04
C GLY A 59 14.81 2.92 4.97
N VAL A 60 13.82 3.08 4.09
CA VAL A 60 13.41 2.06 3.12
C VAL A 60 14.02 2.28 1.73
N GLY A 61 14.53 1.21 1.12
CA GLY A 61 14.95 1.22 -0.29
C GLY A 61 16.10 2.17 -0.64
N GLN A 62 17.04 2.39 0.29
CA GLN A 62 18.09 3.42 0.17
C GLN A 62 18.83 3.41 -1.17
N ASP A 63 19.25 2.24 -1.66
CA ASP A 63 19.99 2.12 -2.92
C ASP A 63 19.13 2.49 -4.13
N ALA A 64 17.89 2.00 -4.17
CA ALA A 64 16.93 2.31 -5.22
C ALA A 64 16.60 3.81 -5.21
N SER A 65 16.39 4.38 -4.03
CA SER A 65 16.12 5.80 -3.84
C SER A 65 17.30 6.67 -4.25
N ALA A 66 18.53 6.32 -3.90
CA ALA A 66 19.73 7.03 -4.35
C ALA A 66 19.84 7.03 -5.88
N GLY A 67 19.56 5.90 -6.52
CA GLY A 67 19.50 5.79 -7.98
C GLY A 67 18.42 6.64 -8.62
N LEU A 68 17.21 6.67 -8.04
CA LEU A 68 16.08 7.47 -8.53
C LEU A 68 16.28 8.97 -8.32
N LEU A 69 16.96 9.37 -7.25
CA LEU A 69 17.24 10.76 -6.92
C LEU A 69 18.44 11.34 -7.69
N ALA A 70 19.19 10.49 -8.40
CA ALA A 70 20.29 10.93 -9.24
C ALA A 70 19.87 11.96 -10.30
N ARG A 71 20.80 12.86 -10.64
CA ARG A 71 20.57 13.92 -11.66
C ARG A 71 20.30 13.37 -13.05
N ARG A 72 20.87 12.21 -13.38
CA ARG A 72 20.71 11.52 -14.67
C ARG A 72 20.37 10.06 -14.42
N ILE A 73 19.32 9.58 -15.08
CA ILE A 73 18.87 8.18 -15.00
C ILE A 73 18.73 7.71 -16.44
N SER A 74 19.40 6.63 -16.80
CA SER A 74 19.19 6.02 -18.11
C SER A 74 17.82 5.32 -18.14
N PRO A 75 17.09 5.34 -19.26
CA PRO A 75 15.78 4.70 -19.34
C PRO A 75 15.79 3.21 -18.96
N GLY A 76 16.83 2.46 -19.33
CA GLY A 76 16.95 1.04 -18.97
C GLY A 76 17.23 0.79 -17.49
N ARG A 77 17.77 1.77 -16.76
CA ARG A 77 17.98 1.65 -15.30
C ARG A 77 16.75 2.05 -14.51
N LEU A 78 15.91 2.93 -15.07
CA LEU A 78 14.72 3.44 -14.40
C LEU A 78 13.74 2.33 -14.01
N GLU A 79 13.46 1.40 -14.92
CA GLU A 79 12.58 0.26 -14.65
C GLU A 79 13.09 -0.59 -13.48
N GLY A 80 14.38 -0.96 -13.50
CA GLY A 80 15.00 -1.72 -12.42
C GLY A 80 14.95 -1.00 -11.07
N LEU A 81 15.17 0.33 -11.07
CA LEU A 81 15.13 1.13 -9.83
C LEU A 81 13.70 1.24 -9.26
N ILE A 82 12.68 1.43 -10.11
CA ILE A 82 11.28 1.45 -9.66
C ILE A 82 10.91 0.07 -9.10
N GLY A 83 11.31 -1.01 -9.76
CA GLY A 83 11.06 -2.38 -9.28
C GLY A 83 11.75 -2.68 -7.94
N GLN A 84 13.00 -2.25 -7.78
CA GLN A 84 13.73 -2.38 -6.51
C GLN A 84 13.08 -1.60 -5.37
N LEU A 85 12.61 -0.37 -5.65
CA LEU A 85 11.89 0.42 -4.65
C LEU A 85 10.56 -0.23 -4.29
N ASP A 86 9.79 -0.70 -5.28
CA ASP A 86 8.52 -1.39 -5.06
C ASP A 86 8.68 -2.65 -4.18
N GLN A 87 9.73 -3.44 -4.44
CA GLN A 87 10.08 -4.60 -3.62
C GLN A 87 10.52 -4.20 -2.20
N SER A 88 11.30 -3.13 -2.08
CA SER A 88 11.75 -2.63 -0.76
C SER A 88 10.57 -2.17 0.10
N LEU A 89 9.60 -1.49 -0.52
CA LEU A 89 8.35 -1.07 0.13
C LEU A 89 7.44 -2.24 0.50
N GLU A 90 7.58 -3.40 -0.15
CA GLU A 90 6.82 -4.60 0.19
C GLU A 90 7.42 -5.39 1.37
N GLY A 91 8.72 -5.25 1.59
CA GLY A 91 9.43 -5.93 2.66
C GLY A 91 9.68 -5.10 3.91
N SER A 92 9.29 -3.82 3.94
CA SER A 92 9.65 -2.88 5.01
C SER A 92 8.44 -2.12 5.52
N SER A 93 8.12 -2.28 6.80
CA SER A 93 7.03 -1.58 7.46
C SER A 93 7.41 -0.15 7.87
N ILE A 94 6.45 0.76 7.78
CA ILE A 94 6.54 2.14 8.25
C ILE A 94 5.29 2.45 9.09
N PRO A 95 5.17 1.89 10.31
CA PRO A 95 3.89 1.78 11.01
C PRO A 95 3.17 3.11 11.25
N ASP A 96 3.89 4.19 11.55
CA ASP A 96 3.26 5.48 11.80
C ASP A 96 2.60 6.07 10.54
N ARG A 97 3.24 5.92 9.37
CA ARG A 97 2.70 6.39 8.08
C ARG A 97 1.54 5.52 7.61
N GLU A 98 1.71 4.20 7.71
CA GLU A 98 0.69 3.22 7.36
C GLU A 98 -0.57 3.41 8.22
N ALA A 99 -0.41 3.58 9.54
CA ALA A 99 -1.53 3.80 10.43
C ALA A 99 -2.29 5.08 10.09
N ALA A 100 -1.58 6.18 9.83
CA ALA A 100 -2.22 7.43 9.42
C ALA A 100 -3.04 7.27 8.14
N ALA A 101 -2.49 6.58 7.12
CA ALA A 101 -3.18 6.31 5.87
C ALA A 101 -4.43 5.42 6.07
N LEU A 102 -4.28 4.32 6.81
CA LEU A 102 -5.34 3.33 7.02
C LEU A 102 -6.44 3.80 7.99
N LEU A 103 -6.12 4.68 8.93
CA LEU A 103 -7.14 5.33 9.76
C LEU A 103 -8.11 6.16 8.91
N GLY A 104 -7.64 6.80 7.85
CA GLY A 104 -8.49 7.50 6.89
C GLY A 104 -9.45 6.56 6.13
N VAL A 105 -9.08 5.29 5.98
CA VAL A 105 -9.89 4.28 5.27
C VAL A 105 -10.85 3.58 6.20
N PHE A 106 -10.38 3.02 7.32
CA PHE A 106 -11.19 2.15 8.19
C PHE A 106 -11.77 2.85 9.41
N GLY A 107 -11.28 4.04 9.75
CA GLY A 107 -11.49 4.62 11.06
C GLY A 107 -10.79 3.82 12.16
N ARG A 108 -10.86 4.32 13.39
CA ARG A 108 -10.14 3.74 14.54
C ARG A 108 -10.65 2.35 14.90
N ASP A 109 -11.97 2.17 14.90
CA ASP A 109 -12.65 0.94 15.31
C ASP A 109 -12.37 -0.19 14.32
N GLY A 110 -12.58 0.09 13.02
CA GLY A 110 -12.36 -0.88 11.96
C GLY A 110 -10.90 -1.27 11.82
N LEU A 111 -9.97 -0.32 11.99
CA LEU A 111 -8.54 -0.63 11.96
C LEU A 111 -8.13 -1.47 13.18
N ALA A 112 -8.59 -1.12 14.38
CA ALA A 112 -8.27 -1.88 15.58
C ALA A 112 -8.75 -3.35 15.46
N ASP A 113 -9.97 -3.55 14.96
CA ASP A 113 -10.55 -4.88 14.74
C ASP A 113 -9.72 -5.70 13.72
N LEU A 114 -9.39 -5.12 12.57
CA LEU A 114 -8.58 -5.79 11.54
C LEU A 114 -7.16 -6.15 12.03
N LEU A 115 -6.57 -5.33 12.89
CA LEU A 115 -5.26 -5.59 13.49
C LEU A 115 -5.32 -6.56 14.68
N GLY A 116 -6.51 -6.98 15.11
CA GLY A 116 -6.69 -7.83 16.29
C GLY A 116 -6.29 -7.13 17.59
N THR A 117 -6.44 -5.80 17.68
CA THR A 117 -6.11 -4.99 18.85
C THR A 117 -7.30 -4.17 19.33
N SER A 118 -7.15 -3.50 20.48
CA SER A 118 -8.17 -2.57 21.01
C SER A 118 -7.97 -1.14 20.49
N GLN A 119 -9.03 -0.35 20.37
CA GLN A 119 -8.94 1.08 20.01
C GLN A 119 -8.03 1.90 20.94
N VAL A 120 -8.01 1.54 22.24
CA VAL A 120 -7.16 2.18 23.25
C VAL A 120 -5.69 1.92 22.94
N SER A 121 -5.33 0.65 22.73
CA SER A 121 -3.96 0.26 22.37
C SER A 121 -3.53 0.88 21.04
N LEU A 122 -4.38 0.83 20.01
CA LEU A 122 -4.13 1.49 18.72
C LEU A 122 -3.84 2.98 18.91
N GLY A 123 -4.60 3.68 19.75
CA GLY A 123 -4.34 5.10 20.04
C GLY A 123 -3.02 5.35 20.73
N ARG A 124 -2.55 4.44 21.57
CA ARG A 124 -1.23 4.56 22.22
C ARG A 124 -0.10 4.40 21.21
N TYR A 125 -0.26 3.48 20.25
CA TYR A 125 0.70 3.31 19.16
C TYR A 125 0.75 4.56 18.27
N VAL A 126 -0.42 5.03 17.80
CA VAL A 126 -0.53 6.19 16.91
C VAL A 126 -0.04 7.49 17.56
N SER A 127 -0.21 7.66 18.87
CA SER A 127 0.29 8.83 19.60
C SER A 127 1.79 8.76 19.94
N GLY A 128 2.46 7.64 19.68
CA GLY A 128 3.84 7.41 20.10
C GLY A 128 3.99 7.20 21.62
N SER A 129 2.90 7.16 22.38
CA SER A 129 2.94 6.88 23.83
C SER A 129 3.30 5.42 24.13
N ARG A 130 3.24 4.55 23.13
CA ARG A 130 3.76 3.17 23.18
C ARG A 130 4.32 2.78 21.81
N ALA A 131 5.46 2.09 21.78
CA ALA A 131 5.98 1.52 20.54
C ALA A 131 5.03 0.47 19.93
N TRP A 132 5.04 0.37 18.60
CA TRP A 132 4.32 -0.67 17.88
C TRP A 132 4.89 -2.05 18.23
N PRO A 133 4.07 -3.00 18.69
CA PRO A 133 4.46 -4.41 18.73
C PRO A 133 4.72 -4.94 17.33
N ASP A 134 5.74 -5.78 17.16
CA ASP A 134 6.15 -6.30 15.85
C ASP A 134 5.00 -7.01 15.11
N ASP A 135 4.18 -7.79 15.83
CA ASP A 135 3.05 -8.51 15.24
C ASP A 135 1.94 -7.55 14.75
N VAL A 136 1.71 -6.44 15.47
CA VAL A 136 0.76 -5.40 15.07
C VAL A 136 1.31 -4.61 13.88
N ALA A 137 2.60 -4.26 13.89
CA ALA A 137 3.26 -3.59 12.79
C ALA A 137 3.22 -4.44 11.51
N ALA A 138 3.49 -5.74 11.60
CA ALA A 138 3.42 -6.66 10.46
C ALA A 138 2.00 -6.78 9.88
N ARG A 139 0.97 -6.90 10.73
CA ARG A 139 -0.44 -6.89 10.28
C ARG A 139 -0.83 -5.57 9.62
N LEU A 140 -0.36 -4.46 10.18
CA LEU A 140 -0.62 -3.12 9.65
C LEU A 140 -0.01 -2.96 8.26
N HIS A 141 1.26 -3.34 8.11
CA HIS A 141 1.96 -3.33 6.84
C HIS A 141 1.25 -4.21 5.80
N TRP A 142 0.95 -5.46 6.15
CA TRP A 142 0.19 -6.36 5.28
C TRP A 142 -1.16 -5.77 4.84
N LEU A 143 -1.87 -5.11 5.77
CA LEU A 143 -3.15 -4.49 5.47
C LEU A 143 -2.96 -3.31 4.51
N ALA A 144 -1.93 -2.48 4.70
CA ALA A 144 -1.58 -1.39 3.80
C ALA A 144 -1.31 -1.91 2.38
N LEU A 145 -0.54 -2.99 2.25
CA LEU A 145 -0.31 -3.62 0.96
C LEU A 145 -1.65 -4.05 0.33
N VAL A 146 -2.52 -4.75 1.05
CA VAL A 146 -3.84 -5.20 0.53
C VAL A 146 -4.69 -4.03 0.08
N VAL A 147 -4.71 -2.95 0.84
CA VAL A 147 -5.41 -1.73 0.48
C VAL A 147 -4.85 -1.13 -0.81
N GLY A 148 -3.51 -1.08 -0.96
CA GLY A 148 -2.84 -0.62 -2.18
C GLY A 148 -3.25 -1.41 -3.43
N ASP A 149 -3.39 -2.73 -3.32
CA ASP A 149 -3.87 -3.57 -4.43
C ASP A 149 -5.33 -3.24 -4.80
N LEU A 150 -6.18 -3.04 -3.79
CA LEU A 150 -7.61 -2.78 -3.98
C LEU A 150 -7.90 -1.38 -4.53
N HIS A 151 -7.09 -0.38 -4.24
CA HIS A 151 -7.28 0.98 -4.76
C HIS A 151 -7.14 1.11 -6.27
N GLY A 152 -6.70 0.05 -6.97
CA GLY A 152 -6.78 -0.03 -8.44
C GLY A 152 -8.21 -0.11 -8.98
N GLY A 153 -9.18 -0.57 -8.18
CA GLY A 153 -10.58 -0.76 -8.61
C GLY A 153 -11.64 -0.34 -7.58
N TYR A 154 -11.24 0.08 -6.37
CA TYR A 154 -12.15 0.45 -5.30
C TYR A 154 -11.78 1.81 -4.70
N ASN A 155 -12.81 2.58 -4.30
CA ASN A 155 -12.64 3.69 -3.37
C ASN A 155 -12.64 3.19 -1.91
N ASP A 156 -12.40 4.07 -0.94
CA ASP A 156 -12.31 3.70 0.48
C ASP A 156 -13.57 2.97 1.00
N PHE A 157 -14.76 3.35 0.53
CA PHE A 157 -15.99 2.63 0.85
C PHE A 157 -16.00 1.21 0.27
N GLY A 158 -15.57 1.06 -0.98
CA GLY A 158 -15.39 -0.22 -1.66
C GLY A 158 -14.38 -1.11 -0.95
N VAL A 159 -13.24 -0.56 -0.52
CA VAL A 159 -12.20 -1.26 0.25
C VAL A 159 -12.78 -1.79 1.57
N ARG A 160 -13.44 -0.92 2.36
CA ARG A 160 -14.11 -1.36 3.61
C ARG A 160 -15.10 -2.50 3.36
N ARG A 161 -15.95 -2.35 2.35
CA ARG A 161 -16.96 -3.36 2.01
C ARG A 161 -16.34 -4.64 1.46
N TRP A 162 -15.17 -4.56 0.85
CA TRP A 162 -14.47 -5.71 0.29
C TRP A 162 -14.12 -6.74 1.38
N PHE A 163 -13.70 -6.27 2.56
CA PHE A 163 -13.39 -7.09 3.73
C PHE A 163 -14.61 -7.74 4.39
N GLU A 164 -15.80 -7.19 4.16
CA GLU A 164 -17.08 -7.65 4.73
C GLU A 164 -17.92 -8.48 3.77
N ARG A 165 -17.48 -8.63 2.52
CA ARG A 165 -18.22 -9.37 1.50
C ARG A 165 -17.76 -10.82 1.46
N PRO A 166 -18.68 -11.80 1.61
CA PRO A 166 -18.40 -13.21 1.37
C PRO A 166 -17.74 -13.45 0.02
N ARG A 167 -16.73 -14.32 -0.01
CA ARG A 167 -16.02 -14.70 -1.23
C ARG A 167 -16.12 -16.21 -1.45
N PRO A 168 -16.59 -16.67 -2.62
CA PRO A 168 -16.54 -18.09 -2.96
C PRO A 168 -15.13 -18.69 -2.83
N GLN A 169 -14.11 -17.91 -3.19
CA GLN A 169 -12.69 -18.27 -3.07
C GLN A 169 -12.23 -18.49 -1.62
N LEU A 170 -12.99 -17.97 -0.65
CA LEU A 170 -12.77 -18.11 0.79
C LEU A 170 -13.87 -18.97 1.44
N ARG A 171 -14.46 -19.90 0.68
CA ARG A 171 -15.52 -20.83 1.14
C ARG A 171 -16.75 -20.11 1.70
N GLY A 172 -17.12 -18.99 1.08
CA GLY A 172 -18.28 -18.18 1.49
C GLY A 172 -18.05 -17.32 2.75
N ARG A 173 -16.83 -17.28 3.29
CA ARG A 173 -16.48 -16.36 4.38
C ARG A 173 -16.05 -15.00 3.82
N THR A 174 -16.19 -13.96 4.63
CA THR A 174 -15.60 -12.66 4.32
C THR A 174 -14.08 -12.70 4.51
N PRO A 175 -13.27 -11.84 3.85
CA PRO A 175 -11.85 -11.74 4.13
C PRO A 175 -11.53 -11.55 5.62
N ARG A 176 -12.25 -10.67 6.33
CA ARG A 176 -12.09 -10.49 7.78
C ARG A 176 -12.33 -11.78 8.56
N GLN A 177 -13.46 -12.45 8.28
CA GLN A 177 -13.79 -13.71 8.94
C GLN A 177 -12.73 -14.76 8.64
N PHE A 178 -12.24 -14.85 7.40
CA PHE A 178 -11.30 -15.85 6.96
C PHE A 178 -9.92 -15.71 7.62
N LEU A 179 -9.44 -14.48 7.82
CA LEU A 179 -8.26 -14.19 8.62
C LEU A 179 -8.45 -14.63 10.07
N GLY A 180 -9.62 -14.30 10.65
CA GLY A 180 -9.91 -14.58 12.06
C GLY A 180 -9.27 -13.56 13.01
N ALA A 181 -9.44 -13.78 14.31
CA ALA A 181 -8.88 -12.90 15.34
C ALA A 181 -7.37 -13.14 15.51
N ARG A 182 -6.59 -12.05 15.64
CA ARG A 182 -5.13 -12.10 15.86
C ARG A 182 -4.38 -13.00 14.86
N TRP A 183 -4.77 -12.90 13.59
CA TRP A 183 -4.17 -13.65 12.49
C TRP A 183 -2.68 -13.35 12.31
N ASP A 184 -1.99 -14.17 11.53
CA ASP A 184 -0.56 -14.00 11.24
C ASP A 184 -0.37 -13.63 9.75
N PRO A 185 0.34 -12.53 9.43
CA PRO A 185 0.68 -12.15 8.06
C PRO A 185 1.34 -13.22 7.22
N ASP A 186 2.08 -14.14 7.84
CA ASP A 186 2.77 -15.24 7.15
C ASP A 186 1.91 -16.50 7.03
N SER A 187 0.67 -16.46 7.56
CA SER A 187 -0.25 -17.59 7.46
C SER A 187 -0.77 -17.80 6.04
N HIS A 188 -1.10 -19.05 5.73
CA HIS A 188 -1.81 -19.39 4.49
C HIS A 188 -3.13 -18.60 4.32
N ALA A 189 -3.80 -18.25 5.42
CA ALA A 189 -5.02 -17.46 5.35
C ALA A 189 -4.76 -16.04 4.84
N ALA A 190 -3.72 -15.39 5.37
CA ALA A 190 -3.27 -14.08 4.93
C ALA A 190 -2.76 -14.11 3.48
N ALA A 191 -1.92 -15.08 3.12
CA ALA A 191 -1.46 -15.27 1.75
C ALA A 191 -2.63 -15.38 0.76
N ARG A 192 -3.66 -16.16 1.09
CA ARG A 192 -4.83 -16.34 0.23
C ARG A 192 -5.66 -15.06 0.05
N VAL A 193 -5.81 -14.26 1.10
CA VAL A 193 -6.51 -12.97 1.01
C VAL A 193 -5.70 -11.97 0.19
N ARG A 194 -4.37 -11.96 0.35
CA ARG A 194 -3.45 -11.14 -0.43
C ARG A 194 -3.51 -11.48 -1.92
N GLU A 195 -3.47 -12.76 -2.28
CA GLU A 195 -3.63 -13.24 -3.67
C GLU A 195 -4.94 -12.73 -4.29
N LEU A 196 -6.05 -12.81 -3.54
CA LEU A 196 -7.35 -12.36 -4.03
C LEU A 196 -7.40 -10.85 -4.26
N ALA A 197 -6.75 -10.06 -3.40
CA ALA A 197 -6.62 -8.62 -3.60
C ALA A 197 -5.73 -8.29 -4.81
N GLY A 198 -4.57 -8.96 -4.91
CA GLY A 198 -3.62 -8.76 -6.01
C GLY A 198 -4.18 -9.11 -7.39
N ALA A 199 -5.03 -10.15 -7.47
CA ALA A 199 -5.76 -10.48 -8.70
C ALA A 199 -6.68 -9.34 -9.21
N LEU A 200 -7.06 -8.40 -8.34
CA LEU A 200 -7.90 -7.24 -8.69
C LEU A 200 -7.06 -6.00 -9.06
N ALA A 201 -5.74 -6.02 -8.85
CA ALA A 201 -4.84 -4.91 -9.17
C ALA A 201 -4.48 -4.83 -10.68
N GLY A 202 -4.94 -5.79 -11.50
CA GLY A 202 -4.75 -5.87 -12.94
C GLY A 202 -5.41 -4.72 -13.74
N PRO A 203 -5.07 -4.55 -15.03
CA PRO A 203 -5.31 -3.31 -15.76
C PRO A 203 -6.81 -3.08 -15.99
N GLY A 204 -7.40 -2.16 -15.23
CA GLY A 204 -8.74 -1.65 -15.45
C GLY A 204 -9.83 -2.72 -15.25
N GLY A 205 -10.25 -2.93 -14.01
CA GLY A 205 -11.55 -3.55 -13.72
C GLY A 205 -12.67 -2.63 -14.19
N ALA A 206 -12.91 -2.58 -15.50
CA ALA A 206 -14.13 -2.04 -16.08
C ALA A 206 -15.25 -3.10 -15.93
N THR A 207 -16.34 -2.63 -15.31
CA THR A 207 -17.74 -3.07 -15.44
C THR A 207 -18.09 -4.52 -15.09
#